data_AF-F3FXJ5-F1
#
_entry.id   AF-F3FXJ5-F1
#
_cell.length_a   1.000
_cell.length_b   1.000
_cell.length_c   1.000
_cell.angle_alpha   90.00
_cell.angle_beta   90.00
_cell.angle_gamma   90.00
#
_symmetry.space_group_name_H-M   'P 1'
#
loop_
_entity.id
_entity.type
_entity.pdbx_description
1 polymer ?
#
loop_
_entity_poly.entity_id
_entity_poly.type
_entity_poly.pdbx_seq_one_letter_code
_entity_poly.pdbx_strand_id
1 'polypeptide(L)' 'IYTSGSTGLPKGVVIDHRGAVNTLLDINRRFAVGAADRVLAVSSLSFDLSVYDFFGTLAAGAAVV' A
#
# COMPACT_ATOMS: atom_id res chain seq x y z
N ILE A 1 10.24 -1.59 -4.21
CA ILE A 1 10.19 -2.79 -3.32
C ILE A 1 11.11 -3.85 -3.92
N TYR A 2 11.93 -4.49 -3.09
CA TYR A 2 12.80 -5.59 -3.50
C TYR A 2 12.38 -6.87 -2.76
N THR A 3 12.45 -8.00 -3.45
CA THR A 3 12.18 -9.32 -2.86
C THR A 3 13.42 -10.21 -2.91
N SER A 4 13.43 -11.28 -2.11
CA SER A 4 14.45 -12.31 -2.21
C SER A 4 14.49 -12.88 -3.63
N GLY A 5 15.69 -13.07 -4.17
CA GLY A 5 15.91 -13.71 -5.46
C GLY A 5 16.50 -15.09 -5.27
N SER A 6 15.98 -16.07 -6.01
CA SER A 6 16.47 -17.45 -6.03
C SER A 6 17.93 -17.59 -6.49
N THR A 7 18.49 -16.56 -7.12
CA THR A 7 19.88 -16.50 -7.59
C THR A 7 20.84 -15.83 -6.59
N GLY A 8 20.36 -15.50 -5.39
CA GLY A 8 21.13 -14.77 -4.36
C GLY A 8 21.16 -13.25 -4.54
N LEU A 9 20.65 -12.72 -5.66
CA LEU A 9 20.52 -11.27 -5.89
C LEU A 9 19.05 -10.84 -5.73
N PRO A 10 18.75 -9.79 -4.94
CA PRO A 10 17.39 -9.25 -4.82
C PRO A 10 16.80 -8.84 -6.16
N LYS A 11 15.48 -9.04 -6.32
CA LYS A 11 14.73 -8.67 -7.52
C LYS A 11 13.87 -7.44 -7.24
N GLY A 12 14.00 -6.41 -8.07
CA GLY A 12 13.16 -5.23 -7.99
C GLY A 12 11.78 -5.51 -8.58
N VAL A 13 10.72 -5.24 -7.82
CA VAL A 13 9.35 -5.31 -8.31
C VAL A 13 8.94 -3.91 -8.77
N VAL A 14 8.67 -3.78 -10.06
CA VAL A 14 8.12 -2.55 -10.65
C VAL A 14 6.60 -2.61 -10.56
N ILE A 15 6.00 -1.59 -9.93
CA ILE A 15 4.56 -1.44 -9.79
C ILE A 15 4.16 -0.18 -10.53
N ASP A 16 3.24 -0.29 -11.48
CA ASP A 16 2.71 0.87 -12.18
C ASP A 16 1.65 1.59 -11.32
N HIS A 17 1.49 2.89 -11.56
CA HIS A 17 0.56 3.71 -10.79
C HIS A 17 -0.90 3.22 -10.91
N ARG A 18 -1.32 2.76 -12.09
CA ARG A 18 -2.70 2.29 -12.32
C ARG A 18 -2.97 1.00 -11.55
N GLY A 19 -2.03 0.06 -11.54
CA GLY A 19 -2.10 -1.17 -10.75
C GLY A 19 -2.21 -0.89 -9.25
N ALA A 20 -1.39 0.04 -8.74
CA ALA A 20 -1.49 0.47 -7.35
C ALA A 20 -2.87 1.07 -7.04
N VAL A 21 -3.30 2.09 -7.80
CA VAL A 21 -4.60 2.77 -7.59
C VAL A 21 -5.77 1.79 -7.65
N ASN A 22 -5.76 0.84 -8.58
CA ASN A 22 -6.81 -0.19 -8.66
C ASN A 22 -6.97 -0.96 -7.34
N THR A 23 -5.85 -1.42 -6.76
CA THR A 23 -5.85 -2.14 -5.49
C THR A 23 -6.30 -1.25 -4.33
N LEU A 24 -5.82 -0.01 -4.24
CA LEU A 24 -6.20 0.92 -3.17
C LEU A 24 -7.71 1.19 -3.17
N LEU A 25 -8.29 1.44 -4.35
CA LEU A 25 -9.73 1.71 -4.49
C LEU A 25 -10.59 0.48 -4.20
N ASP A 26 -10.14 -0.72 -4.56
CA ASP A 26 -10.84 -1.97 -4.21
C ASP A 26 -10.88 -2.17 -2.69
N ILE A 27 -9.74 -2.03 -2.02
CA ILE A 27 -9.65 -2.21 -0.56
C ILE A 27 -10.51 -1.15 0.15
N ASN A 28 -10.39 0.13 -0.22
CA ASN A 28 -11.20 1.19 0.39
C ASN A 28 -12.69 0.93 0.24
N ARG A 29 -13.15 0.49 -0.95
CA ARG A 29 -14.55 0.15 -1.18
C ARG A 29 -14.99 -1.07 -0.37
N ARG A 30 -14.17 -2.12 -0.33
CA ARG A 30 -14.48 -3.40 0.32
C ARG A 30 -14.61 -3.26 1.84
N PHE A 31 -13.81 -2.40 2.44
CA PHE A 31 -13.79 -2.18 3.89
C PHE A 31 -14.46 -0.87 4.31
N ALA A 32 -15.06 -0.14 3.36
CA ALA A 32 -15.72 1.15 3.59
C ALA A 32 -14.83 2.18 4.30
N VAL A 33 -13.54 2.21 3.96
CA VAL A 33 -12.57 3.15 4.54
C VAL A 33 -12.91 4.57 4.10
N GLY A 34 -12.97 5.49 5.06
CA GLY A 34 -13.33 6.88 4.82
C GLY A 34 -12.68 7.85 5.80
N ALA A 35 -13.04 9.13 5.69
CA ALA A 35 -12.35 10.22 6.39
C ALA A 35 -12.40 10.17 7.93
N ALA A 36 -13.27 9.36 8.53
CA ALA A 36 -13.33 9.17 9.97
C ALA A 36 -12.31 8.13 10.48
N ASP A 37 -11.72 7.34 9.58
CA ASP A 37 -10.82 6.27 9.94
C ASP A 37 -9.40 6.76 10.24
N ARG A 38 -8.71 5.96 11.06
CA ARG A 38 -7.31 6.16 11.44
C ARG A 38 -6.58 4.84 11.20
N VAL A 39 -5.62 4.83 10.28
CA VAL A 39 -4.89 3.62 9.89
C VAL A 39 -3.44 3.75 10.34
N LEU A 40 -2.93 2.71 11.00
CA LEU A 40 -1.55 2.66 11.46
C LEU A 40 -0.59 2.45 10.28
N ALA A 41 0.41 3.30 10.12
CA ALA A 41 1.53 3.06 9.23
C ALA A 41 2.56 2.13 9.89
N VAL A 42 2.21 0.85 9.97
CA VAL A 42 3.02 -0.17 10.64
C VAL A 42 4.00 -0.85 9.70
N SER A 43 3.70 -0.87 8.40
CA SER A 43 4.53 -1.57 7.42
C SER A 43 5.83 -0.81 7.16
N SER A 44 6.94 -1.55 7.11
CA SER A 44 8.20 -1.01 6.59
C SER A 44 7.99 -0.46 5.17
N LEU A 45 8.59 0.70 4.85
CA LEU A 45 8.56 1.28 3.50
C LEU A 45 9.19 0.38 2.43
N SER A 46 9.96 -0.63 2.85
CA SER A 46 10.52 -1.65 1.95
C SER A 46 9.53 -2.77 1.60
N PHE A 47 8.37 -2.84 2.27
CA PHE A 47 7.33 -3.84 2.09
C PHE A 47 6.12 -3.25 1.33
N ASP A 48 5.42 -4.09 0.57
CA ASP A 48 4.35 -3.64 -0.34
C ASP A 48 3.11 -3.06 0.37
N LEU A 49 2.75 -3.57 1.55
CA LEU A 49 1.64 -3.05 2.34
C LEU A 49 1.82 -1.59 2.76
N SER A 50 3.05 -1.08 2.83
CA SER A 50 3.28 0.35 3.09
C SER A 50 2.63 1.25 2.02
N VAL A 51 2.45 0.74 0.80
CA VAL A 51 1.71 1.46 -0.25
C VAL A 51 0.27 1.71 0.18
N TYR A 52 -0.38 0.74 0.83
CA TYR A 52 -1.74 0.92 1.34
C TYR A 52 -1.76 1.80 2.60
N ASP A 53 -0.89 1.51 3.57
CA ASP A 53 -0.81 2.24 4.84
C ASP A 53 -0.79 3.75 4.62
N PHE A 54 -0.02 4.22 3.63
CA PHE A 54 0.03 5.63 3.25
C PHE A 54 -1.00 6.01 2.20
N PHE A 55 -0.92 5.45 0.98
CA PHE A 55 -1.69 5.98 -0.15
C PHE A 55 -3.14 5.53 -0.14
N GLY A 56 -3.45 4.33 0.35
CA GLY A 56 -4.83 3.85 0.50
C GLY A 56 -5.59 4.70 1.51
N THR A 57 -4.99 4.89 2.68
CA THR A 57 -5.49 5.74 3.76
C THR A 57 -5.71 7.18 3.30
N LEU A 58 -4.68 7.82 2.70
CA LEU A 58 -4.78 9.21 2.25
C LEU A 58 -5.79 9.39 1.11
N ALA A 59 -5.90 8.42 0.19
CA ALA A 59 -6.88 8.47 -0.89
C ALA A 59 -8.33 8.36 -0.39
N ALA A 60 -8.57 7.76 0.78
CA ALA A 60 -9.88 7.73 1.44
C ALA A 60 -10.19 9.00 2.25
N GLY A 61 -9.24 9.94 2.37
CA GLY A 61 -9.34 11.08 3.28
C GLY A 61 -9.16 10.72 4.76
N ALA A 62 -8.76 9.48 5.05
CA ALA A 62 -8.48 8.99 6.39
C ALA A 62 -7.14 9.52 6.93
N ALA A 63 -6.92 9.36 8.23
CA ALA A 63 -5.66 9.78 8.86
C ALA A 63 -4.67 8.62 8.95
N VAL A 64 -3.41 8.86 8.56
CA VAL A 64 -2.29 7.97 8.85
C VAL A 64 -1.79 8.25 10.26
N VAL A 65 -1.58 7.19 11.05
CA VAL A 65 -1.10 7.24 12.44
C VAL A 65 0.21 6.48 12.60
#